data_AF-A0A841L8X9-F1
#
_entry.id   AF-A0A841L8X9-F1
#
_cell.length_a   1.000
_cell.length_b   1.000
_cell.length_c   1.000
_cell.angle_alpha   90.00
_cell.angle_beta   90.00
_cell.angle_gamma   90.00
#
_symmetry.space_group_name_H-M   'P 1'
#
loop_
_entity.id
_entity.type
_entity.pdbx_description
1 polymer ?
#
loop_
_entity_poly.entity_id
_entity_poly.type
_entity_poly.pdbx_seq_one_letter_code
_entity_poly.pdbx_strand_id
1 'polypeptide(L)' 'MSDAFLRQLLDAAQRGDSDAIGTILEVFKPMIYKNSCINGYFDGDCFQELCIKFIYCIKNFKFTNISDVTKYFC' A
#
# COMPACT_ATOMS: atom_id res chain seq x y z
N MET A 1 1.80 -8.14 -13.69
CA MET A 1 2.37 -8.60 -12.40
C MET A 1 1.63 -9.88 -12.02
N SER A 2 2.31 -10.95 -11.62
CA SER A 2 1.65 -12.17 -11.12
C SER A 2 1.40 -12.07 -9.62
N ASP A 3 0.34 -12.74 -9.13
CA ASP A 3 -0.01 -12.75 -7.71
C ASP A 3 1.12 -13.30 -6.82
N ALA A 4 1.86 -14.29 -7.34
CA ALA A 4 3.01 -14.87 -6.65
C ALA A 4 4.15 -13.85 -6.44
N PHE A 5 4.42 -13.00 -7.43
CA PHE A 5 5.46 -11.97 -7.33
C PHE A 5 5.05 -10.87 -6.36
N LEU A 6 3.77 -10.43 -6.40
CA LEU A 6 3.26 -9.45 -5.45
C LEU A 6 3.36 -9.96 -4.00
N ARG A 7 3.06 -11.25 -3.77
CA ARG A 7 3.19 -11.86 -2.45
C ARG A 7 4.62 -11.87 -1.94
N GLN A 8 5.59 -12.22 -2.79
CA GLN A 8 7.02 -12.18 -2.42
C GLN A 8 7.48 -10.76 -2.07
N LEU A 9 7.05 -9.75 -2.84
CA LEU A 9 7.33 -8.34 -2.55
C LEU A 9 6.73 -7.91 -1.21
N LEU A 10 5.48 -8.28 -0.92
CA LEU A 10 4.83 -7.95 0.35
C LEU A 10 5.57 -8.58 1.53
N ASP A 11 5.94 -9.86 1.42
CA ASP A 11 6.70 -10.56 2.46
C ASP A 11 8.06 -9.88 2.71
N ALA A 12 8.75 -9.41 1.67
CA ALA A 12 10.02 -8.69 1.79
C ALA A 12 9.82 -7.30 2.41
N ALA A 13 8.82 -6.54 1.94
CA ALA A 13 8.51 -5.22 2.46
C ALA A 13 8.10 -5.25 3.94
N GLN A 14 7.40 -6.30 4.38
CA GLN A 14 7.06 -6.53 5.79
C GLN A 14 8.29 -6.76 6.66
N ARG A 15 9.36 -7.36 6.12
CA ARG A 15 10.65 -7.51 6.79
C ARG A 15 11.50 -6.23 6.79
N GLY A 16 11.00 -5.14 6.19
CA GLY A 16 11.70 -3.86 6.14
C GLY A 16 12.62 -3.69 4.94
N ASP A 17 12.49 -4.52 3.91
CA ASP A 17 13.23 -4.35 2.65
C ASP A 17 12.79 -3.07 1.92
N SER A 18 13.69 -2.10 1.85
CA SER A 18 13.44 -0.79 1.25
C SER A 18 13.16 -0.85 -0.25
N ASP A 19 13.80 -1.77 -0.97
CA ASP A 19 13.63 -1.92 -2.43
C ASP A 19 12.26 -2.55 -2.73
N ALA A 20 11.84 -3.51 -1.91
CA ALA A 20 10.50 -4.10 -1.99
C ALA A 20 9.41 -3.06 -1.67
N ILE A 21 9.61 -2.23 -0.63
CA ILE A 21 8.71 -1.12 -0.30
C ILE A 21 8.60 -0.13 -1.47
N GLY A 22 9.74 0.27 -2.04
CA GLY A 22 9.79 1.17 -3.19
C GLY A 22 9.06 0.60 -4.41
N THR A 23 9.28 -0.68 -4.70
CA THR A 23 8.61 -1.37 -5.83
C THR A 23 7.10 -1.41 -5.63
N ILE A 24 6.63 -1.73 -4.42
CA ILE A 24 5.20 -1.74 -4.10
C ILE A 24 4.61 -0.32 -4.21
N LEU A 25 5.30 0.70 -3.71
CA LEU A 25 4.86 2.08 -3.83
C LEU A 25 4.71 2.51 -5.29
N GLU A 26 5.67 2.20 -6.16
CA GLU A 26 5.59 2.54 -7.59
C GLU A 26 4.42 1.83 -8.29
N VAL A 27 4.13 0.58 -7.92
CA VAL A 27 2.99 -0.18 -8.47
C VAL A 27 1.66 0.47 -8.09
N PHE A 28 1.51 0.92 -6.84
CA PHE A 28 0.28 1.56 -6.35
C PHE A 28 0.26 3.08 -6.53
N LYS A 29 1.34 3.70 -6.99
CA LYS A 29 1.50 5.14 -7.17
C LYS A 29 0.38 5.79 -7.99
N PRO A 30 -0.11 5.22 -9.12
CA PRO A 30 -1.23 5.83 -9.85
C PRO A 30 -2.50 5.92 -9.01
N MET A 31 -2.75 4.91 -8.16
CA MET A 31 -3.90 4.88 -7.27
C MET A 31 -3.74 5.88 -6.12
N ILE A 32 -2.56 5.93 -5.51
CA ILE A 32 -2.25 6.90 -4.45
C ILE A 32 -2.40 8.32 -5.00
N TYR A 33 -1.80 8.61 -6.15
CA TYR A 33 -1.88 9.90 -6.83
C TYR A 33 -3.32 10.31 -7.11
N LYS A 34 -4.14 9.40 -7.67
CA LYS A 34 -5.57 9.68 -7.93
C LYS A 34 -6.33 10.06 -6.66
N ASN A 35 -6.05 9.40 -5.54
CA ASN A 35 -6.68 9.69 -4.25
C ASN A 35 -6.09 10.92 -3.54
N SER A 36 -4.96 11.43 -4.03
CA SER A 36 -4.33 12.66 -3.53
C SER A 36 -4.83 13.91 -4.25
N CYS A 37 -5.70 13.75 -5.26
CA CYS A 37 -6.29 14.88 -5.98
C CYS A 37 -7.60 15.31 -5.32
N ILE A 38 -7.61 16.48 -4.67
CA ILE A 38 -8.78 17.07 -4.03
C ILE A 38 -9.36 18.14 -4.96
N ASN A 39 -10.63 18.03 -5.34
CA ASN A 39 -11.30 18.93 -6.29
C ASN A 39 -10.55 19.10 -7.62
N GLY A 40 -9.87 18.05 -8.09
CA GLY A 40 -9.09 18.05 -9.33
C GLY A 40 -7.68 18.61 -9.22
N TYR A 41 -7.26 19.08 -8.04
CA TYR A 41 -5.92 19.58 -7.78
C TYR A 41 -5.11 18.57 -6.98
N PHE A 42 -3.87 18.35 -7.42
CA PHE A 42 -2.93 17.50 -6.69
C PHE A 42 -2.53 18.16 -5.37
N ASP A 43 -2.68 17.42 -4.28
CA ASP A 43 -2.19 17.78 -2.95
C ASP A 43 -0.99 16.90 -2.59
N GLY A 44 0.18 17.52 -2.50
CA GLY A 44 1.44 16.83 -2.20
C GLY A 44 1.52 16.28 -0.78
N ASP A 45 0.91 16.98 0.19
CA ASP A 45 0.87 16.53 1.57
C ASP A 45 -0.07 15.33 1.70
N CYS A 46 -1.21 15.37 1.03
CA CYS A 46 -2.12 14.22 0.93
C CYS A 46 -1.43 13.01 0.29
N PHE A 47 -0.67 13.21 -0.77
CA PHE A 47 0.10 12.14 -1.41
C PHE A 47 1.12 11.52 -0.46
N GLN A 48 1.88 12.34 0.25
CA GLN A 48 2.87 11.87 1.21
C GLN A 48 2.20 11.10 2.35
N GLU A 49 1.11 11.61 2.92
CA GLU A 49 0.36 10.94 3.99
C GLU A 49 -0.21 9.60 3.53
N LEU A 50 -0.77 9.52 2.32
CA LEU A 50 -1.24 8.25 1.76
C LEU A 50 -0.10 7.26 1.55
N CYS A 51 1.07 7.71 1.10
CA CYS A 51 2.27 6.85 1.01
C CYS A 51 2.66 6.31 2.39
N ILE A 52 2.73 7.17 3.42
CA ILE A 52 3.08 6.78 4.79
C ILE A 52 2.07 5.77 5.35
N LYS A 53 0.77 6.04 5.19
CA LYS A 53 -0.30 5.13 5.64
C LYS A 53 -0.25 3.80 4.90
N PHE A 54 0.04 3.81 3.61
CA PHE A 54 0.16 2.59 2.83
C PHE A 54 1.33 1.71 3.31
N ILE A 55 2.51 2.30 3.55
CA ILE A 55 3.66 1.59 4.12
C ILE A 55 3.31 1.04 5.51
N TYR A 56 2.64 1.84 6.35
CA TYR A 56 2.18 1.40 7.67
C TYR A 56 1.24 0.20 7.57
N CYS A 57 0.28 0.22 6.65
CA CYS A 57 -0.61 -0.89 6.39
C CYS A 57 0.16 -2.13 5.95
N ILE A 58 1.09 -2.03 4.99
CA ILE A 58 1.91 -3.17 4.55
C ILE A 58 2.63 -3.80 5.75
N LYS A 59 3.33 -3.00 6.56
CA LYS A 59 4.10 -3.49 7.72
C LYS A 59 3.24 -4.16 8.79
N ASN A 60 2.01 -3.71 8.98
CA ASN A 60 1.12 -4.20 10.05
C ASN A 60 0.05 -5.18 9.56
N PHE A 61 -0.08 -5.37 8.25
CA PHE A 61 -1.08 -6.26 7.68
C PHE A 61 -0.80 -7.71 8.08
N LYS A 62 -1.75 -8.32 8.78
CA LYS A 62 -1.70 -9.75 9.15
C LYS A 62 -2.95 -10.41 8.60
N PHE A 63 -2.76 -11.37 7.71
CA PHE A 63 -3.84 -12.23 7.22
C PHE A 63 -3.78 -13.55 7.99
N THR A 64 -4.33 -13.56 9.20
CA THR A 64 -4.41 -14.78 10.02
C THR A 64 -5.76 -15.47 9.81
N ASN A 65 -6.85 -14.71 9.66
CA ASN A 65 -8.18 -15.27 9.43
C ASN A 65 -8.99 -14.42 8.43
N ILE A 66 -9.86 -15.05 7.64
CA ILE A 66 -10.73 -14.35 6.67
C ILE A 66 -11.65 -13.33 7.36
N SER A 67 -12.02 -13.59 8.62
CA SER A 67 -12.79 -12.65 9.46
C SER A 67 -12.07 -11.33 9.70
N ASP A 68 -10.73 -11.30 9.67
CA ASP A 68 -9.95 -10.08 9.89
C ASP A 68 -9.99 -9.13 8.68
N VAL A 69 -10.38 -9.65 7.53
CA VAL A 69 -10.45 -8.88 6.28
C VAL A 69 -11.86 -8.39 6.02
N THR A 70 -12.87 -9.20 6.32
CA THR A 70 -14.27 -8.82 6.14
C THR A 70 -14.65 -7.56 6.92
N LYS A 71 -14.05 -7.30 8.10
CA LYS A 71 -14.28 -6.03 8.85
C LYS A 71 -13.91 -4.73 8.12
N TYR A 72 -13.17 -4.82 7.01
CA TYR A 72 -12.82 -3.66 6.17
C TYR A 72 -13.69 -3.54 4.90
N PHE A 73 -14.57 -4.50 4.66
CA PHE A 73 -15.48 -4.55 3.51
C PHE A 73 -16.96 -4.39 3.90
N CYS A 74 -17.24 -4.11 5.19
CA CYS A 74 -18.56 -3.84 5.76
C CYS A 74 -18.74 -2.37 6.07
#